data_AF-A0A7Y2IH05-F1
#
_entry.id   AF-A0A7Y2IH05-F1
#
_cell.length_a   1.000
_cell.length_b   1.000
_cell.length_c   1.000
_cell.angle_alpha   90.00
_cell.angle_beta   90.00
_cell.angle_gamma   90.00
#
_symmetry.space_group_name_H-M   'P 1'
#
loop_
_entity.id
_entity.type
_entity.pdbx_description
1 polymer ?
#
loop_
_entity_poly.entity_id
_entity_poly.type
_entity_poly.pdbx_seq_one_letter_code
_entity_poly.pdbx_strand_id
1 'polypeptide(L)' 'MITSSMAKAVAREPKLWPTAFRAYRSFVPTRWWTRRPFLPIPDRDWMQFRLVTAYGGDGSPPASSGEELITWLRWLEKN' A
#
# COMPACT_ATOMS: atom_id res chain seq x y z
N MET A 1 -0.56 -12.21 -5.08
CA MET A 1 -1.08 -11.35 -6.17
C MET A 1 -1.32 -9.97 -5.59
N ILE A 2 -0.81 -8.89 -6.16
CA ILE A 2 -1.40 -7.57 -5.87
C ILE A 2 -2.82 -7.64 -6.46
N THR A 3 -3.78 -8.02 -5.62
CA THR A 3 -5.15 -7.52 -5.54
C THR A 3 -5.48 -6.56 -6.69
N SER A 4 -5.91 -7.09 -7.85
CA SER A 4 -6.34 -6.26 -8.99
C SER A 4 -7.43 -5.26 -8.59
N SER A 5 -8.17 -5.55 -7.51
CA SER A 5 -9.14 -4.67 -6.87
C SER A 5 -8.51 -3.42 -6.25
N MET A 6 -7.33 -3.49 -5.61
CA MET A 6 -6.68 -2.33 -4.98
C MET A 6 -6.18 -1.33 -6.02
N ALA A 7 -5.46 -1.82 -7.03
CA ALA A 7 -4.98 -0.97 -8.13
C ALA A 7 -6.16 -0.31 -8.87
N LYS A 8 -7.22 -1.08 -9.13
CA LYS A 8 -8.45 -0.58 -9.78
C LYS A 8 -9.19 0.44 -8.90
N ALA A 9 -9.24 0.24 -7.59
CA ALA A 9 -9.87 1.17 -6.67
C ALA A 9 -9.14 2.51 -6.66
N VAL A 10 -7.81 2.51 -6.52
CA VAL A 10 -7.00 3.75 -6.56
C VAL A 10 -7.08 4.42 -7.93
N ALA A 11 -7.05 3.65 -9.02
CA ALA A 11 -7.18 4.20 -10.36
C ALA A 11 -8.52 4.93 -10.61
N ARG A 12 -9.59 4.55 -9.89
CA ARG A 12 -10.91 5.18 -9.97
C ARG A 12 -11.01 6.49 -9.16
N GLU A 13 -10.05 6.79 -8.31
CA GLU A 13 -10.09 7.92 -7.37
C GLU A 13 -8.90 8.89 -7.60
N PRO A 14 -8.92 9.69 -8.70
CA PRO A 14 -7.78 10.52 -9.10
C PRO A 14 -7.36 11.56 -8.07
N LYS A 15 -8.30 12.03 -7.24
CA LYS A 15 -8.02 12.98 -6.15
C LYS A 15 -7.06 12.41 -5.10
N LEU A 16 -7.08 11.09 -4.90
CA LEU A 16 -6.26 10.42 -3.91
C LEU A 16 -4.87 10.04 -4.42
N TRP A 17 -4.57 10.24 -5.71
CA TRP A 17 -3.28 9.84 -6.27
C TRP A 17 -2.06 10.51 -5.60
N PRO A 18 -2.07 11.83 -5.30
CA PRO A 18 -0.96 12.45 -4.59
C PRO A 18 -0.75 11.83 -3.20
N THR A 19 -1.84 11.58 -2.47
CA THR A 19 -1.81 10.96 -1.14
C THR A 19 -1.33 9.51 -1.21
N ALA A 20 -1.82 8.74 -2.19
CA ALA A 20 -1.39 7.37 -2.45
C ALA A 20 0.10 7.30 -2.76
N PHE A 21 0.60 8.21 -3.60
CA PHE A 21 2.01 8.28 -3.94
C PHE A 21 2.88 8.67 -2.73
N ARG A 22 2.43 9.64 -1.93
CA ARG A 22 3.13 10.05 -0.70
C ARG A 22 3.21 8.90 0.31
N ALA A 23 2.10 8.21 0.54
CA ALA A 23 2.02 7.03 1.41
C ALA A 23 2.90 5.89 0.89
N TYR A 24 2.90 5.66 -0.42
CA TYR A 24 3.79 4.68 -1.04
C TYR A 24 5.27 5.04 -0.79
N ARG A 25 5.67 6.29 -1.04
CA ARG A 25 7.05 6.73 -0.82
C ARG A 25 7.53 6.60 0.63
N SER A 26 6.64 6.70 1.63
CA SER A 26 7.04 6.49 3.03
C SER A 26 7.40 5.04 3.35
N PHE A 27 6.96 4.07 2.56
CA PHE A 27 7.30 2.66 2.74
C PHE A 27 8.39 2.16 1.81
N VAL A 28 8.78 2.97 0.83
CA VAL A 28 9.92 2.65 -0.04
C VAL A 28 11.22 3.01 0.70
N PRO A 29 12.16 2.06 0.86
CA PRO A 29 13.44 2.33 1.49
C PRO A 29 14.21 3.45 0.77
N THR A 30 14.81 4.40 1.49
CA THR A 30 15.50 5.57 0.90
C THR A 30 16.61 5.20 -0.08
N ARG A 31 17.19 3.99 -0.01
CA ARG A 31 18.28 3.53 -0.88
C ARG A 31 17.90 2.32 -1.73
N TRP A 32 16.64 2.20 -2.14
CA TRP A 32 16.15 1.08 -2.98
C TRP A 32 17.01 0.85 -4.24
N TRP A 33 17.59 1.91 -4.82
CA TRP A 33 18.45 1.82 -6.01
C TRP A 33 19.84 1.22 -5.75
N THR A 34 20.22 0.98 -4.49
CA THR A 34 21.54 0.41 -4.14
C THR A 34 21.54 -1.11 -4.09
N ARG A 35 20.37 -1.76 -4.05
CA ARG A 35 20.21 -3.21 -4.04
C ARG A 35 19.28 -3.66 -5.15
N ARG A 36 19.66 -4.75 -5.85
CA ARG A 36 18.76 -5.45 -6.78
C ARG A 36 17.48 -5.85 -6.02
N PRO A 37 16.29 -5.72 -6.60
CA PRO A 37 16.00 -5.51 -8.03
C PRO A 37 16.02 -4.05 -8.51
N PHE A 38 16.55 -3.10 -7.74
CA PHE A 38 16.59 -1.66 -8.09
C PHE A 38 15.22 -1.11 -8.44
N LEU A 39 14.18 -1.62 -7.77
CA LEU A 39 12.82 -1.14 -7.90
C LEU A 39 12.38 -0.57 -6.55
N PRO A 40 11.55 0.49 -6.55
CA PRO A 40 10.98 1.07 -5.34
C PRO A 40 9.90 0.14 -4.75
N ILE A 41 10.26 -1.08 -4.37
CA ILE A 41 9.31 -2.05 -3.82
C ILE A 41 9.27 -1.82 -2.30
N PRO A 42 8.07 -1.63 -1.71
CA PRO A 42 7.92 -1.60 -0.26
C PRO A 42 8.46 -2.89 0.36
N ASP A 43 9.05 -2.78 1.54
CA ASP A 43 9.56 -3.94 2.26
C ASP A 43 8.43 -4.94 2.53
N ARG A 44 8.61 -6.20 2.08
CA ARG A 44 7.59 -7.24 2.19
C ARG A 44 7.39 -7.69 3.63
N ASP A 45 8.46 -7.74 4.41
CA ASP A 45 8.41 -8.21 5.80
C ASP A 45 7.65 -7.18 6.64
N TRP A 46 7.91 -5.89 6.39
CA TRP A 46 7.14 -4.80 6.98
C TRP A 46 5.66 -4.85 6.55
N MET A 47 5.38 -5.08 5.27
CA MET A 47 4.00 -5.16 4.77
C MET A 47 3.24 -6.34 5.40
N GLN A 48 3.89 -7.50 5.49
CA GLN A 48 3.32 -8.69 6.12
C GLN A 48 3.05 -8.43 7.61
N PHE A 49 4.03 -7.87 8.33
CA PHE A 49 3.86 -7.48 9.74
C PHE A 49 2.66 -6.55 9.92
N ARG A 50 2.52 -5.54 9.05
CA ARG A 50 1.39 -4.61 9.09
C ARG A 50 0.05 -5.32 8.86
N LEU A 51 -0.03 -6.20 7.87
CA LEU A 51 -1.25 -6.93 7.55
C LEU A 51 -1.64 -7.90 8.68
N VAL A 52 -0.70 -8.64 9.24
CA VAL A 52 -0.94 -9.52 10.40
C VAL A 52 -1.39 -8.71 11.61
N THR A 53 -0.79 -7.54 11.86
CA THR A 53 -1.15 -6.70 13.01
C THR A 53 -2.53 -6.06 12.84
N ALA A 54 -2.86 -5.59 11.65
CA ALA A 54 -4.12 -4.89 11.37
C ALA A 54 -5.31 -5.85 11.21
N TYR A 55 -5.09 -7.02 10.60
CA TYR A 55 -6.16 -7.94 10.18
C TYR A 55 -6.07 -9.33 10.80
N GLY A 56 -4.96 -9.66 11.49
CA GLY A 56 -4.69 -11.03 11.94
C GLY A 56 -4.28 -11.96 10.79
N GLY A 57 -4.28 -13.27 11.06
CA GLY A 57 -4.07 -14.31 10.05
C GLY A 57 -2.62 -14.44 9.56
N ASP A 58 -2.45 -14.86 8.31
CA ASP A 58 -1.16 -15.16 7.67
C ASP A 58 -0.51 -13.95 6.97
N GLY A 59 -1.15 -12.78 7.06
CA GLY A 59 -0.71 -11.56 6.37
C GLY A 59 -1.17 -11.48 4.92
N SER A 60 -2.11 -12.33 4.49
CA SER A 60 -2.79 -12.17 3.21
C SER A 60 -3.77 -10.99 3.24
N PRO A 61 -3.83 -10.16 2.17
CA PRO A 61 -4.81 -9.07 2.10
C PRO A 61 -6.25 -9.62 2.05
N PRO A 62 -7.21 -9.03 2.78
CA PRO A 62 -8.61 -9.45 2.71
C PRO A 62 -9.24 -9.18 1.32
N ALA A 63 -10.35 -9.84 1.00
CA ALA A 63 -11.06 -9.59 -0.27
C ALA A 63 -11.51 -8.12 -0.42
N SER A 64 -11.80 -7.43 0.70
CA SER A 64 -12.18 -6.02 0.83
C SER A 64 -11.01 -5.02 0.73
N SER A 65 -9.78 -5.48 0.50
CA SER A 65 -8.57 -4.65 0.54
C SER A 65 -8.63 -3.37 -0.31
N GLY A 66 -9.38 -3.37 -1.42
CA GLY A 66 -9.52 -2.19 -2.27
C GLY A 66 -10.30 -1.05 -1.61
N GLU A 67 -11.44 -1.36 -0.99
CA GLU A 67 -12.29 -0.36 -0.32
C GLU A 67 -11.63 0.16 0.96
N GLU A 68 -10.96 -0.73 1.68
CA GLU A 68 -10.20 -0.38 2.88
C GLU A 68 -9.01 0.52 2.55
N LEU A 69 -8.30 0.24 1.45
CA LEU A 69 -7.22 1.11 0.97
C LEU A 69 -7.74 2.52 0.67
N ILE A 70 -8.88 2.65 -0.01
CA ILE A 70 -9.48 3.97 -0.28
C ILE A 70 -9.90 4.67 1.01
N THR A 71 -10.50 3.95 1.95
CA THR A 71 -10.86 4.49 3.26
C THR A 71 -9.64 5.04 3.99
N TRP A 72 -8.55 4.27 4.01
CA TRP A 72 -7.29 4.68 4.63
C TRP A 72 -6.65 5.89 3.93
N LEU A 73 -6.65 5.93 2.58
CA LEU A 73 -6.12 7.06 1.82
C LEU A 73 -6.95 8.34 2.01
N ARG A 74 -8.28 8.22 2.11
CA ARG A 74 -9.16 9.36 2.44
C ARG A 74 -8.92 9.88 3.85
N TRP A 75 -8.61 8.99 4.79
CA TRP A 75 -8.20 9.39 6.13
C TRP A 75 -6.87 10.15 6.09
N LEU A 76 -5.87 9.66 5.36
CA LEU A 76 -4.59 10.35 5.17
C LEU A 76 -4.68 11.68 4.42
N GLU A 77 -5.66 11.85 3.53
CA GLU A 77 -5.87 13.13 2.85
C GLU A 77 -6.38 14.22 3.81
N LYS A 78 -7.11 13.81 4.85
CA LYS A 78 -7.76 14.71 5.81
C LYS A 78 -6.91 15.05 7.03
N ASN A 79 -5.81 14.32 7.27
CA ASN A 79 -4.90 14.51 8.41
C ASN A 79 -3.52 14.96 7.93
#